data_AF-A0AAU3HS40-F1
#
_entry.id   AF-A0AAU3HS40-F1
#
_cell.length_a   1.000
_cell.length_b   1.000
_cell.length_c   1.000
_cell.angle_alpha   90.00
_cell.angle_beta   90.00
_cell.angle_gamma   90.00
#
_symmetry.space_group_name_H-M   'P 1'
#
loop_
_entity.id
_entity.type
_entity.pdbx_description
1 polymer ?
#
loop_
_entity_poly.entity_id
_entity_poly.type
_entity_poly.pdbx_seq_one_letter_code
_entity_poly.pdbx_strand_id
1 'polypeptide(L)'
;MTRRTSIAVVGCLVLAGCTSTGSHSQPPSRSSGKAPAQPSDPVAAETTLNCSDQIVTDRPADNLHTVKGVVALPVASTAGTLRTNPVRPQSQAELFAKQGLVVRAGRTFDLVVPPEERNRLAMGWGSSGHKTWRLHVSCPHTTTAGWLAFPGGYYVPRRACVSLIVRTASTQERVRIGVGVAC
;
A
#
# COMPACT_ATOMS: atom_id res chain seq x y z
N MET A 1 9.72 23.58 -49.39
CA MET A 1 8.43 23.24 -50.03
C MET A 1 7.65 22.43 -48.99
N THR A 2 6.49 22.76 -48.43
CA THR A 2 5.45 23.76 -48.75
C THR A 2 4.50 23.88 -47.53
N ARG A 3 4.30 25.11 -47.01
CA ARG A 3 3.09 25.79 -46.46
C ARG A 3 2.09 25.09 -45.49
N ARG A 4 1.84 25.70 -44.32
CA ARG A 4 0.66 26.55 -43.88
C ARG A 4 -0.49 25.71 -43.27
N THR A 5 -1.34 26.11 -42.31
CA THR A 5 -1.86 27.41 -41.85
C THR A 5 -2.58 27.25 -40.49
N SER A 6 -2.61 28.30 -39.67
CA SER A 6 -3.38 28.48 -38.43
C SER A 6 -4.90 28.57 -38.64
N ILE A 7 -5.72 28.23 -37.63
CA ILE A 7 -7.03 28.88 -37.37
C ILE A 7 -7.27 28.98 -35.84
N ALA A 8 -7.47 30.21 -35.39
CA ALA A 8 -8.02 30.57 -34.08
C ALA A 8 -9.54 30.72 -34.20
N VAL A 9 -10.30 30.35 -33.16
CA VAL A 9 -11.71 30.74 -33.04
C VAL A 9 -11.96 31.34 -31.65
N VAL A 10 -12.26 32.63 -31.69
CA VAL A 10 -12.83 33.48 -30.65
C VAL A 10 -14.35 33.24 -30.63
N GLY A 11 -14.97 33.22 -29.44
CA GLY A 11 -16.42 33.06 -29.30
C GLY A 11 -16.98 33.76 -28.05
N CYS A 12 -17.89 34.70 -28.28
CA CYS A 12 -18.38 35.78 -27.42
C CYS A 12 -19.14 35.42 -26.12
N LEU A 13 -19.07 36.39 -25.19
CA LEU A 13 -20.01 36.62 -24.08
C LEU A 13 -21.48 36.70 -24.52
N VAL A 14 -22.39 36.23 -23.66
CA VAL A 14 -23.74 36.82 -23.49
C VAL A 14 -24.07 36.91 -21.99
N LEU A 15 -24.41 38.11 -21.54
CA LEU A 15 -24.97 38.46 -20.24
C LEU A 15 -26.48 38.20 -20.24
N ALA A 16 -27.01 37.59 -19.18
CA ALA A 16 -28.42 37.68 -18.82
C ALA A 16 -28.55 37.62 -17.29
N GLY A 17 -29.05 38.72 -16.71
CA GLY A 17 -29.29 38.86 -15.27
C GLY A 17 -30.70 38.45 -14.88
N CYS A 18 -30.83 38.00 -13.63
CA CYS A 18 -32.10 38.00 -12.88
C CYS A 18 -31.80 38.49 -11.46
N THR A 19 -32.32 39.67 -11.13
CA THR A 19 -32.46 40.18 -9.76
C THR A 19 -33.65 39.51 -9.10
N SER A 20 -33.42 38.83 -7.98
CA SER A 20 -34.49 38.34 -7.09
C SER A 20 -34.19 38.79 -5.67
N THR A 21 -34.88 39.84 -5.24
CA THR A 21 -34.87 40.35 -3.86
C THR A 21 -35.65 39.37 -2.98
N GLY A 22 -34.95 38.59 -2.18
CA GLY A 22 -35.54 37.69 -1.18
C GLY A 22 -34.90 37.93 0.17
N SER A 23 -35.46 38.84 0.97
CA SER A 23 -35.11 39.02 2.37
C SER A 23 -35.62 37.83 3.18
N HIS A 24 -34.74 36.90 3.59
CA HIS A 24 -35.00 35.98 4.70
C HIS A 24 -33.77 35.95 5.62
N SER A 25 -33.91 36.59 6.78
CA SER A 25 -32.95 36.58 7.87
C SER A 25 -32.86 35.16 8.46
N GLN A 26 -31.75 34.47 8.24
CA GLN A 26 -31.46 33.20 8.90
C GLN A 26 -30.42 33.42 10.01
N PRO A 27 -30.66 32.95 11.25
CA PRO A 27 -29.73 33.11 12.36
C PRO A 27 -28.41 32.36 12.09
N PRO A 28 -27.28 32.76 12.71
CA PRO A 28 -26.00 32.11 12.51
C PRO A 28 -26.02 30.71 13.13
N SER A 29 -26.35 29.71 12.31
CA SER A 29 -26.04 28.32 12.61
C SER A 29 -24.52 28.17 12.60
N ARG A 30 -23.92 28.09 13.80
CA ARG A 30 -22.57 27.57 13.99
C ARG A 30 -22.54 26.13 13.49
N SER A 31 -22.28 25.97 12.19
CA SER A 31 -21.91 24.67 11.64
C SER A 31 -20.48 24.42 12.06
N SER A 32 -20.30 23.72 13.18
CA SER A 32 -19.09 22.99 13.46
C SER A 32 -18.95 21.94 12.36
N GLY A 33 -18.31 22.35 11.25
CA GLY A 33 -18.03 21.50 10.12
C GLY A 33 -17.12 20.36 10.56
N LYS A 34 -17.72 19.22 10.89
CA LYS A 34 -17.00 17.95 10.95
C LYS A 34 -16.58 17.66 9.50
N ALA A 35 -15.30 17.91 9.21
CA ALA A 35 -14.71 17.57 7.92
C ALA A 35 -15.12 16.12 7.55
N PRO A 36 -15.60 15.86 6.33
CA PRO A 36 -15.91 14.50 5.91
C PRO A 36 -14.66 13.65 6.08
N ALA A 37 -14.75 12.57 6.85
CA ALA A 37 -13.70 11.56 6.87
C ALA A 37 -13.61 11.00 5.44
N GLN A 38 -12.57 11.36 4.70
CA GLN A 38 -12.32 10.78 3.39
C GLN A 38 -12.19 9.26 3.56
N PRO A 39 -12.90 8.45 2.74
CA PRO A 39 -12.82 7.01 2.79
C PRO A 39 -11.36 6.55 2.74
N SER A 40 -10.99 5.67 3.66
CA SER A 40 -9.75 4.92 3.55
C SER A 40 -9.83 4.02 2.33
N ASP A 41 -8.74 3.84 1.59
CA ASP A 41 -8.70 2.87 0.50
C ASP A 41 -9.12 1.48 1.02
N PRO A 42 -10.05 0.80 0.35
CA PRO A 42 -10.55 -0.50 0.80
C PRO A 42 -9.43 -1.53 0.78
N VAL A 43 -9.43 -2.42 1.77
CA VAL A 43 -8.49 -3.56 1.82
C VAL A 43 -9.10 -4.71 1.04
N ALA A 44 -8.41 -5.17 0.00
CA ALA A 44 -8.80 -6.34 -0.76
C ALA A 44 -8.66 -7.62 0.08
N ALA A 45 -9.54 -8.59 -0.17
CA ALA A 45 -9.40 -9.91 0.45
C ALA A 45 -8.12 -10.62 -0.03
N GLU A 46 -7.81 -10.48 -1.32
CA GLU A 46 -6.68 -11.11 -1.98
C GLU A 46 -6.18 -10.27 -3.15
N THR A 47 -4.89 -10.37 -3.45
CA THR A 47 -4.23 -9.74 -4.60
C THR A 47 -3.10 -10.64 -5.08
N THR A 48 -2.87 -10.70 -6.38
CA THR A 48 -1.71 -11.38 -6.96
C THR A 48 -0.60 -10.38 -7.24
N LEU A 49 0.62 -10.71 -6.82
CA LEU A 49 1.80 -9.91 -7.11
C LEU A 49 2.16 -10.01 -8.59
N ASN A 50 2.27 -8.86 -9.27
CA ASN A 50 2.76 -8.81 -10.64
C ASN A 50 4.29 -8.80 -10.65
N CYS A 51 4.89 -9.86 -11.20
CA CYS A 51 6.35 -10.04 -11.19
C CYS A 51 7.12 -9.02 -12.04
N SER A 52 6.45 -8.32 -12.97
CA SER A 52 7.07 -7.19 -13.68
C SER A 52 7.32 -5.98 -12.79
N ASP A 53 6.73 -5.93 -11.60
CA ASP A 53 6.86 -4.80 -10.66
C ASP A 53 8.15 -4.89 -9.81
N GLN A 54 9.04 -5.82 -10.11
CA GLN A 54 10.33 -5.96 -9.44
C GLN A 54 11.20 -4.72 -9.66
N ILE A 55 11.90 -4.27 -8.63
CA ILE A 55 12.78 -3.09 -8.66
C ILE A 55 14.26 -3.43 -8.69
N VAL A 56 14.63 -4.63 -8.21
CA VAL A 56 16.01 -5.13 -8.24
C VAL A 56 16.04 -6.65 -8.14
N THR A 57 17.10 -7.26 -8.66
CA THR A 57 17.44 -8.67 -8.50
C THR A 57 18.75 -8.78 -7.73
N ASP A 58 18.67 -9.05 -6.44
CA ASP A 58 19.82 -9.21 -5.55
C ASP A 58 19.44 -10.09 -4.35
N ARG A 59 20.44 -10.60 -3.61
CA ARG A 59 20.23 -11.37 -2.40
C ARG A 59 19.54 -10.52 -1.31
N PRO A 60 18.77 -11.17 -0.41
CA PRO A 60 18.24 -10.48 0.77
C PRO A 60 19.36 -9.86 1.61
N ALA A 61 19.09 -8.69 2.20
CA ALA A 61 19.97 -8.09 3.19
C ALA A 61 20.06 -8.94 4.46
N ASP A 62 21.19 -8.87 5.18
CA ASP A 62 21.50 -9.73 6.33
C ASP A 62 20.52 -9.62 7.51
N ASN A 63 19.77 -8.51 7.59
CA ASN A 63 18.75 -8.31 8.62
C ASN A 63 17.39 -8.93 8.26
N LEU A 64 17.25 -9.53 7.07
CA LEU A 64 16.03 -10.24 6.65
C LEU A 64 16.20 -11.74 6.83
N HIS A 65 15.22 -12.37 7.47
CA HIS A 65 15.18 -13.81 7.62
C HIS A 65 14.45 -14.46 6.46
N THR A 66 15.06 -15.47 5.85
CA THR A 66 14.43 -16.28 4.80
C THR A 66 13.45 -17.28 5.42
N VAL A 67 12.16 -16.97 5.34
CA VAL A 67 11.07 -17.79 5.85
C VAL A 67 10.71 -18.85 4.82
N LYS A 68 10.68 -20.12 5.26
CA LYS A 68 10.38 -21.30 4.42
C LYS A 68 11.20 -21.43 3.12
N GLY A 69 12.28 -20.67 2.95
CA GLY A 69 13.06 -20.68 1.70
C GLY A 69 12.37 -19.99 0.51
N VAL A 70 11.30 -19.20 0.72
CA VAL A 70 10.50 -18.59 -0.37
C VAL A 70 10.46 -17.06 -0.32
N VAL A 71 10.67 -16.46 0.84
CA VAL A 71 10.58 -15.02 1.06
C VAL A 71 11.50 -14.61 2.18
N ALA A 72 12.14 -13.44 2.06
CA ALA A 72 12.91 -12.84 3.15
C ALA A 72 12.14 -11.67 3.77
N LEU A 73 11.94 -11.73 5.09
CA LEU A 73 11.09 -10.82 5.86
C LEU A 73 11.85 -10.25 7.08
N PRO A 74 11.49 -9.04 7.55
CA PRO A 74 12.07 -8.45 8.77
C PRO A 74 11.42 -9.06 10.02
N VAL A 75 11.65 -10.35 10.26
CA VAL A 75 11.11 -11.04 11.45
C VAL A 75 11.77 -10.52 12.72
N ALA A 76 11.00 -10.46 13.80
CA ALA A 76 11.44 -9.86 15.06
C ALA A 76 12.73 -10.44 15.66
N SER A 77 13.07 -11.70 15.38
CA SER A 77 14.28 -12.34 15.90
C SER A 77 15.57 -11.88 15.21
N THR A 78 15.48 -11.31 14.00
CA THR A 78 16.64 -10.89 13.20
C THR A 78 16.61 -9.42 12.81
N ALA A 79 15.43 -8.81 12.80
CA ALA A 79 15.22 -7.42 12.47
C ALA A 79 14.79 -6.61 13.68
N GLY A 80 15.19 -5.34 13.70
CA GLY A 80 14.64 -4.36 14.62
C GLY A 80 13.21 -3.93 14.25
N THR A 81 12.82 -2.75 14.71
CA THR A 81 11.50 -2.20 14.44
C THR A 81 11.46 -1.46 13.09
N LEU A 82 10.43 -1.72 12.29
CA LEU A 82 10.20 -0.96 11.05
C LEU A 82 9.75 0.47 11.37
N ARG A 83 10.32 1.45 10.67
CA ARG A 83 9.91 2.85 10.78
C ARG A 83 8.55 3.06 10.14
N THR A 84 7.71 3.87 10.76
CA THR A 84 6.37 4.22 10.29
C THR A 84 6.27 5.71 9.98
N ASN A 85 5.52 6.04 8.94
CA ASN A 85 5.13 7.41 8.59
C ASN A 85 3.61 7.46 8.36
N PRO A 86 2.93 8.58 8.64
CA PRO A 86 1.53 8.76 8.23
C PRO A 86 1.36 8.57 6.72
N VAL A 87 0.32 7.84 6.29
CA VAL A 87 -0.02 7.68 4.86
C VAL A 87 -0.37 9.02 4.23
N ARG A 88 -1.08 9.87 4.98
CA ARG A 88 -1.41 11.24 4.59
C ARG A 88 -0.78 12.22 5.58
N PRO A 89 -0.05 13.25 5.11
CA PRO A 89 0.43 14.32 5.98
C PRO A 89 -0.72 14.89 6.82
N GLN A 90 -0.48 15.14 8.10
CA GLN A 90 -1.45 15.71 9.06
C GLN A 90 -2.64 14.80 9.45
N SER A 91 -2.74 13.58 8.90
CA SER A 91 -3.72 12.58 9.34
C SER A 91 -3.06 11.57 10.29
N GLN A 92 -3.70 11.30 11.43
CA GLN A 92 -3.31 10.19 12.31
C GLN A 92 -4.01 8.86 11.96
N ALA A 93 -4.78 8.80 10.86
CA ALA A 93 -5.70 7.69 10.64
C ALA A 93 -5.00 6.37 10.29
N GLU A 94 -3.84 6.41 9.64
CA GLU A 94 -3.12 5.21 9.21
C GLU A 94 -1.63 5.49 9.02
N LEU A 95 -0.81 4.52 9.43
CA LEU A 95 0.63 4.54 9.31
C LEU A 95 1.08 3.52 8.26
N PHE A 96 2.10 3.90 7.50
CA PHE A 96 2.78 3.05 6.54
C PHE A 96 4.23 2.79 6.96
N ALA A 97 4.62 1.52 6.94
CA ALA A 97 6.00 1.09 7.11
C ALA A 97 6.55 0.57 5.78
N LYS A 98 7.44 1.34 5.15
CA LYS A 98 8.10 0.92 3.92
C LYS A 98 9.00 -0.27 4.20
N GLN A 99 8.78 -1.35 3.46
CA GLN A 99 9.59 -2.56 3.52
C GLN A 99 9.58 -3.23 2.15
N GLY A 100 10.75 -3.39 1.52
CA GLY A 100 10.86 -4.18 0.31
C GLY A 100 10.50 -5.65 0.58
N LEU A 101 9.69 -6.25 -0.28
CA LEU A 101 9.43 -7.68 -0.24
C LEU A 101 10.45 -8.40 -1.12
N VAL A 102 11.27 -9.26 -0.54
CA VAL A 102 12.29 -10.01 -1.28
C VAL A 102 11.82 -11.46 -1.40
N VAL A 103 11.51 -11.90 -2.61
CA VAL A 103 10.91 -13.21 -2.90
C VAL A 103 11.88 -14.07 -3.70
N ARG A 104 11.84 -15.37 -3.48
CA ARG A 104 12.66 -16.31 -4.24
C ARG A 104 12.01 -16.61 -5.59
N ALA A 105 12.73 -16.38 -6.68
CA ALA A 105 12.25 -16.68 -8.02
C ALA A 105 11.98 -18.19 -8.19
N GLY A 106 10.94 -18.53 -8.96
CA GLY A 106 10.49 -19.91 -9.19
C GLY A 106 9.80 -20.56 -8.00
N ARG A 107 9.41 -19.79 -6.99
CA ARG A 107 8.63 -20.28 -5.84
C ARG A 107 7.24 -19.64 -5.81
N THR A 108 6.27 -20.43 -5.37
CA THR A 108 4.88 -20.00 -5.19
C THR A 108 4.52 -20.06 -3.71
N PHE A 109 3.94 -18.98 -3.19
CA PHE A 109 3.49 -18.89 -1.80
C PHE A 109 2.48 -17.74 -1.62
N ASP A 110 1.78 -17.75 -0.50
CA ASP A 110 0.96 -16.64 -0.05
C ASP A 110 1.60 -15.97 1.18
N LEU A 111 1.56 -14.65 1.22
CA LEU A 111 1.57 -13.91 2.49
C LEU A 111 0.14 -13.70 2.93
N VAL A 112 -0.15 -13.98 4.20
CA VAL A 112 -1.51 -13.92 4.75
C VAL A 112 -1.50 -13.15 6.06
N VAL A 113 -2.33 -12.11 6.15
CA VAL A 113 -2.72 -11.48 7.41
C VAL A 113 -3.73 -12.40 8.09
N PRO A 114 -3.41 -12.96 9.28
CA PRO A 114 -4.34 -13.79 10.03
C PRO A 114 -5.65 -13.04 10.33
N PRO A 115 -6.81 -13.72 10.41
CA PRO A 115 -8.10 -13.07 10.69
C PRO A 115 -8.07 -12.15 11.92
N GLU A 116 -7.38 -12.57 12.98
CA GLU A 116 -7.20 -11.82 14.24
C GLU A 116 -6.41 -10.51 14.08
N GLU A 117 -5.63 -10.38 13.00
CA GLU A 117 -4.81 -9.19 12.71
C GLU A 117 -5.43 -8.25 11.68
N ARG A 118 -6.56 -8.59 11.04
CA ARG A 118 -7.11 -7.81 9.91
C ARG A 118 -7.53 -6.37 10.26
N ASN A 119 -7.85 -6.12 11.52
CA ASN A 119 -8.13 -4.78 12.05
C ASN A 119 -6.87 -4.02 12.48
N ARG A 120 -5.70 -4.67 12.43
CA ARG A 120 -4.41 -4.15 12.89
C ARG A 120 -3.37 -4.06 11.78
N LEU A 121 -3.54 -4.84 10.71
CA LEU A 121 -2.58 -5.01 9.64
C LEU A 121 -3.28 -5.15 8.29
N ALA A 122 -2.82 -4.38 7.32
CA ALA A 122 -2.92 -4.69 5.91
C ALA A 122 -1.52 -4.59 5.28
N MET A 123 -1.36 -5.13 4.08
CA MET A 123 -0.09 -5.11 3.37
C MET A 123 -0.29 -4.80 1.89
N GLY A 124 0.75 -4.31 1.22
CA GLY A 124 0.68 -4.04 -0.21
C GLY A 124 2.06 -3.95 -0.83
N TRP A 125 2.26 -4.68 -1.92
CA TRP A 125 3.50 -4.70 -2.71
C TRP A 125 3.20 -4.72 -4.20
N GLY A 126 4.19 -4.32 -4.98
CA GLY A 126 4.05 -4.09 -6.42
C GLY A 126 3.78 -2.62 -6.71
N SER A 127 3.59 -2.32 -7.99
CA SER A 127 3.46 -0.97 -8.51
C SER A 127 2.18 -0.27 -8.02
N SER A 128 1.09 -1.03 -7.86
CA SER A 128 -0.16 -0.53 -7.30
C SER A 128 -0.11 -0.34 -5.77
N GLY A 129 0.68 -1.14 -5.06
CA GLY A 129 0.75 -1.12 -3.60
C GLY A 129 -0.62 -1.28 -2.89
N HIS A 130 -1.64 -1.81 -3.59
CA HIS A 130 -3.00 -1.94 -3.07
C HIS A 130 -3.00 -2.76 -1.78
N LYS A 131 -3.79 -2.31 -0.81
CA LYS A 131 -3.92 -2.99 0.48
C LYS A 131 -4.65 -4.31 0.29
N THR A 132 -4.09 -5.36 0.85
CA THR A 132 -4.68 -6.70 0.86
C THR A 132 -4.43 -7.40 2.19
N TRP A 133 -5.27 -8.37 2.53
CA TRP A 133 -5.00 -9.34 3.60
C TRP A 133 -4.35 -10.62 3.08
N ARG A 134 -4.35 -10.87 1.78
CA ARG A 134 -3.61 -11.99 1.17
C ARG A 134 -2.89 -11.53 -0.10
N LEU A 135 -1.59 -11.78 -0.16
CA LEU A 135 -0.80 -11.55 -1.36
C LEU A 135 -0.34 -12.90 -1.90
N HIS A 136 -0.85 -13.28 -3.06
CA HIS A 136 -0.39 -14.45 -3.81
C HIS A 136 0.86 -14.09 -4.61
N VAL A 137 1.91 -14.91 -4.50
CA VAL A 137 3.19 -14.71 -5.20
C VAL A 137 3.51 -15.93 -6.03
N SER A 138 3.71 -15.73 -7.33
CA SER A 138 4.16 -16.77 -8.25
C SER A 138 5.00 -16.14 -9.37
N CYS A 139 6.30 -16.00 -9.13
CA CYS A 139 7.23 -15.44 -10.11
C CYS A 139 8.07 -16.54 -10.76
N PRO A 140 8.21 -16.53 -12.09
CA PRO A 140 9.00 -17.54 -12.79
C PRO A 140 10.48 -17.47 -12.40
N HIS A 141 11.23 -18.52 -12.71
CA HIS A 141 12.68 -18.51 -12.57
C HIS A 141 13.29 -17.39 -13.43
N THR A 142 14.28 -16.69 -12.87
CA THR A 142 15.10 -15.71 -13.57
C THR A 142 16.51 -16.26 -13.75
N THR A 143 17.23 -15.74 -14.77
CA THR A 143 18.61 -16.15 -15.09
C THR A 143 19.66 -15.62 -14.11
N THR A 144 19.29 -14.72 -13.19
CA THR A 144 20.17 -14.06 -12.20
C THR A 144 19.70 -14.28 -10.76
N ALA A 145 20.67 -14.50 -9.85
CA ALA A 145 20.64 -14.50 -8.36
C ALA A 145 19.50 -15.20 -7.57
N GLY A 146 18.40 -15.59 -8.20
CA GLY A 146 17.30 -16.33 -7.59
C GLY A 146 16.37 -15.54 -6.68
N TRP A 147 16.52 -14.21 -6.57
CA TRP A 147 15.74 -13.36 -5.67
C TRP A 147 15.27 -12.07 -6.36
N LEU A 148 14.03 -11.68 -6.11
CA LEU A 148 13.36 -10.52 -6.70
C LEU A 148 12.84 -9.61 -5.59
N ALA A 149 13.09 -8.31 -5.69
CA ALA A 149 12.62 -7.35 -4.70
C ALA A 149 11.48 -6.48 -5.26
N PHE A 150 10.44 -6.29 -4.45
CA PHE A 150 9.26 -5.52 -4.80
C PHE A 150 9.07 -4.33 -3.84
N PRO A 151 8.70 -3.15 -4.35
CA PRO A 151 8.39 -2.01 -3.51
C PRO A 151 7.06 -2.25 -2.79
N GLY A 152 6.95 -1.76 -1.56
CA GLY A 152 5.71 -1.84 -0.80
C GLY A 152 5.95 -1.76 0.70
N GLY A 153 5.04 -2.35 1.47
CA GLY A 153 5.16 -2.40 2.91
C GLY A 153 3.85 -2.73 3.63
N TYR A 154 3.81 -2.32 4.89
CA TYR A 154 2.72 -2.61 5.82
C TYR A 154 1.93 -1.35 6.15
N TYR A 155 0.62 -1.52 6.32
CA TYR A 155 -0.30 -0.49 6.77
C TYR A 155 -0.88 -0.88 8.12
N VAL A 156 -0.79 0.02 9.09
CA VAL A 156 -1.30 -0.20 10.45
C VAL A 156 -2.03 1.04 10.95
N PRO A 157 -3.16 0.92 11.65
CA PRO A 157 -3.84 2.07 12.25
C PRO A 157 -3.05 2.61 13.46
N ARG A 158 -2.26 1.76 14.11
CA ARG A 158 -1.40 2.08 15.26
C ARG A 158 -0.16 1.21 15.21
N ARG A 159 0.96 1.72 15.74
CA ARG A 159 2.20 0.95 15.88
C ARG A 159 1.94 -0.33 16.67
N ALA A 160 2.46 -1.45 16.21
CA ALA A 160 2.19 -2.76 16.80
C ALA A 160 3.25 -3.81 16.44
N CYS A 161 3.38 -4.80 17.31
CA CYS A 161 3.86 -6.13 16.91
C CYS A 161 2.67 -6.91 16.32
N VAL A 162 2.81 -7.39 15.09
CA VAL A 162 1.75 -8.08 14.33
C VAL A 162 2.23 -9.41 13.79
N SER A 163 1.30 -10.34 13.60
CA SER A 163 1.58 -11.64 12.99
C SER A 163 1.32 -11.65 11.48
N LEU A 164 2.17 -12.36 10.75
CA LEU A 164 1.97 -12.69 9.33
C LEU A 164 2.17 -14.20 9.15
N ILE A 165 1.41 -14.81 8.24
CA ILE A 165 1.61 -16.21 7.87
C ILE A 165 2.23 -16.26 6.47
N VAL A 166 3.33 -17.00 6.35
CA VAL A 166 3.89 -17.43 5.06
C VAL A 166 3.37 -18.82 4.77
N ARG A 167 2.54 -18.97 3.73
CA ARG A 167 1.93 -20.24 3.35
C ARG A 167 2.47 -20.72 2.01
N THR A 168 2.96 -21.95 1.98
CA THR A 168 3.30 -22.68 0.76
C THR A 168 2.28 -23.81 0.55
N ALA A 169 2.39 -24.56 -0.55
CA ALA A 169 1.46 -25.66 -0.84
C ALA A 169 1.41 -26.75 0.25
N SER A 170 2.53 -27.00 0.95
CA SER A 170 2.64 -28.11 1.90
C SER A 170 2.69 -27.68 3.38
N THR A 171 2.93 -26.40 3.66
CA THR A 171 3.21 -25.95 5.03
C THR A 171 3.03 -24.45 5.17
N GLN A 172 2.84 -23.99 6.40
CA GLN A 172 2.75 -22.58 6.76
C GLN A 172 3.59 -22.28 7.99
N GLU A 173 4.11 -21.05 8.06
CA GLU A 173 4.88 -20.53 9.19
C GLU A 173 4.31 -19.18 9.60
N ARG A 174 4.08 -18.98 10.90
CA ARG A 174 3.67 -17.69 11.46
C ARG A 174 4.90 -16.96 11.96
N VAL A 175 5.08 -15.73 11.50
CA VAL A 175 6.17 -14.83 11.90
C VAL A 175 5.63 -13.57 12.54
N ARG A 176 6.45 -12.93 13.39
CA ARG A 176 6.13 -11.65 14.02
C ARG A 176 6.94 -10.52 13.39
N ILE A 177 6.27 -9.42 13.06
CA ILE A 177 6.88 -8.22 12.47
C ILE A 177 6.66 -7.04 13.42
N GLY A 178 7.74 -6.36 13.79
CA GLY A 178 7.69 -5.13 14.60
C GLY A 178 7.43 -3.91 13.73
N VAL A 179 6.22 -3.33 13.78
CA VAL A 179 5.82 -2.18 12.96
C VAL A 179 5.68 -0.94 13.85
N GLY A 180 6.73 -0.10 13.87
CA GLY A 180 6.81 1.10 14.70
C GLY A 180 7.07 0.86 16.19
N VAL A 181 6.90 -0.38 16.68
CA VAL A 181 7.35 -0.87 17.98
C VAL A 181 7.91 -2.29 17.85
N ALA A 182 8.74 -2.71 18.82
CA ALA A 182 9.29 -4.06 18.86
C ALA A 182 8.23 -5.13 19.18
N CYS A 183 8.61 -6.37 18.88
CA CYS A 183 7.97 -7.61 19.33
C CYS A 183 8.84 -8.27 20.41
#